data_AF-A0A969AUA2-F1
#
_entry.id   AF-A0A969AUA2-F1
#
_cell.length_a   1.000
_cell.length_b   1.000
_cell.length_c   1.000
_cell.angle_alpha   90.00
_cell.angle_beta   90.00
_cell.angle_gamma   90.00
#
_symmetry.space_group_name_H-M   'P 1'
#
loop_
_entity.id
_entity.type
_entity.pdbx_description
1 polymer ?
#
loop_
_entity_poly.entity_id
_entity_poly.type
_entity_poly.pdbx_seq_one_letter_code
_entity_poly.pdbx_strand_id
1 'polypeptide(L)'
;MVRKRYFGDRLNDLPLILAGPILRQVDSSSMSVWFALKQPAKLTLQGFATLDGLGGSLGSRVLEANAETVQIGDFLHLALITAYGNLSPSQIYAYDVEIETTDRSIASLASLPPSLYGNEGLSYFSHGLPTFATASSRLEDLKLMHGSCRKPHGKGADMLVILDDLLQASAGDPKERIQQLFFTGDQIYGDDVADPLLWVATDVGDMLLGWTEILPVKSDAANGRAIASFELVPGVRTEYAKEKAGLTSTIGNSDEIASSHLFSFGEYLATYLLGWSPYLWPNSFPSGSGRKAGDSLHKTMGQGCQNPVSIYCRASEGAAIAGECRHLHDF
;
A
#
# COMPACT_ATOMS: atom_id res chain seq x y z
N MET A 1 29.08 -7.92 -9.43
CA MET A 1 27.96 -7.86 -10.40
C MET A 1 27.48 -6.42 -10.38
N VAL A 2 27.34 -5.74 -11.53
CA VAL A 2 26.81 -4.37 -11.54
C VAL A 2 25.29 -4.46 -11.48
N ARG A 3 24.68 -3.88 -10.45
CA ARG A 3 23.23 -3.87 -10.29
C ARG A 3 22.61 -3.01 -11.39
N LYS A 4 21.73 -3.60 -12.20
CA LYS A 4 20.84 -2.83 -13.05
C LYS A 4 19.64 -2.41 -12.21
N ARG A 5 19.52 -1.12 -11.91
CA ARG A 5 18.29 -0.55 -11.34
C ARG A 5 17.30 -0.35 -12.48
N TYR A 6 16.09 -0.84 -12.31
CA TYR A 6 15.00 -0.71 -13.28
C TYR A 6 14.02 0.38 -12.85
N PHE A 7 14.00 0.70 -11.55
CA PHE A 7 13.11 1.70 -10.96
C PHE A 7 13.81 3.00 -10.57
N GLY A 8 15.13 2.98 -10.34
CA GLY A 8 15.90 4.18 -9.96
C GLY A 8 15.74 5.36 -10.93
N ASP A 9 15.54 5.08 -12.23
CA ASP A 9 15.32 6.11 -13.26
C ASP A 9 13.92 6.72 -13.21
N ARG A 10 12.95 6.07 -12.54
CA ARG A 10 11.55 6.51 -12.41
C ARG A 10 11.27 7.38 -11.19
N LEU A 11 12.25 7.57 -10.29
CA LEU A 11 12.06 8.33 -9.06
C LEU A 11 11.52 9.75 -9.31
N ASN A 12 11.97 10.37 -10.40
CA ASN A 12 11.51 11.69 -10.82
C ASN A 12 10.05 11.69 -11.30
N ASP A 13 9.57 10.57 -11.83
CA ASP A 13 8.21 10.40 -12.34
C ASP A 13 7.21 10.01 -11.25
N LEU A 14 7.69 9.62 -10.06
CA LEU A 14 6.81 9.27 -8.95
C LEU A 14 6.12 10.51 -8.37
N PRO A 15 4.83 10.41 -8.00
CA PRO A 15 4.13 11.49 -7.32
C PRO A 15 4.74 11.79 -5.94
N LEU A 16 4.35 12.93 -5.35
CA LEU A 16 4.70 13.27 -3.97
C LEU A 16 4.16 12.22 -2.99
N ILE A 17 2.89 11.83 -3.14
CA ILE A 17 2.24 10.81 -2.32
C ILE A 17 2.54 9.45 -2.93
N LEU A 18 3.37 8.67 -2.26
CA LEU A 18 3.70 7.31 -2.67
C LEU A 18 2.60 6.33 -2.29
N ALA A 19 1.99 6.50 -1.10
CA ALA A 19 0.82 5.74 -0.67
C ALA A 19 -0.02 6.54 0.33
N GLY A 20 -1.32 6.22 0.38
CA GLY A 20 -2.32 6.93 1.17
C GLY A 20 -3.05 8.04 0.40
N PRO A 21 -3.95 8.80 1.04
CA PRO A 21 -4.29 8.72 2.48
C PRO A 21 -4.85 7.36 2.86
N ILE A 22 -4.44 6.79 3.98
CA ILE A 22 -5.09 5.60 4.56
C ILE A 22 -5.64 6.05 5.90
N LEU A 23 -6.96 6.02 6.08
CA LEU A 23 -7.55 6.23 7.39
C LEU A 23 -7.07 5.08 8.29
N ARG A 24 -6.98 5.27 9.59
CA ARG A 24 -6.53 4.18 10.48
C ARG A 24 -7.50 4.04 11.61
N GLN A 25 -7.13 4.55 12.77
CA GLN A 25 -7.98 4.49 13.94
C GLN A 25 -9.01 5.62 13.87
N VAL A 26 -10.29 5.25 13.94
CA VAL A 26 -11.38 6.17 14.24
C VAL A 26 -12.10 5.65 15.47
N ASP A 27 -12.25 6.50 16.46
CA ASP A 27 -13.09 6.26 17.64
C ASP A 27 -13.93 7.50 17.95
N SER A 28 -14.67 7.50 19.05
CA SER A 28 -15.52 8.64 19.44
C SER A 28 -14.75 9.92 19.76
N SER A 29 -13.43 9.84 19.91
CA SER A 29 -12.57 10.91 20.38
C SER A 29 -11.43 11.30 19.43
N SER A 30 -11.22 10.53 18.36
CA SER A 30 -10.09 10.74 17.47
C SER A 30 -10.26 10.12 16.09
N MET A 31 -9.49 10.66 15.14
CA MET A 31 -9.22 10.01 13.85
C MET A 31 -7.71 10.06 13.56
N SER A 32 -7.19 9.06 12.85
CA SER A 32 -5.82 9.05 12.36
C SER A 32 -5.76 8.83 10.85
N VAL A 33 -4.90 9.57 10.15
CA VAL A 33 -4.62 9.37 8.71
C VAL A 33 -3.13 9.13 8.51
N TRP A 34 -2.82 8.10 7.73
CA TRP A 34 -1.46 7.67 7.41
C TRP A 34 -1.08 8.01 5.96
N PHE A 35 0.19 8.37 5.76
CA PHE A 35 0.78 8.68 4.46
C PHE A 35 2.19 8.09 4.33
N ALA A 36 2.56 7.76 3.09
CA ALA A 36 3.94 7.65 2.64
C ALA A 36 4.21 8.68 1.55
N LEU A 37 5.23 9.53 1.75
CA LEU A 37 5.62 10.62 0.87
C LEU A 37 7.05 10.44 0.36
N LYS A 38 7.34 10.99 -0.82
CA LYS A 38 8.65 10.95 -1.46
C LYS A 38 9.68 11.90 -0.82
N GLN A 39 9.21 12.93 -0.10
CA GLN A 39 10.06 13.96 0.50
C GLN A 39 9.47 14.44 1.84
N PRO A 40 10.23 15.18 2.66
CA PRO A 40 9.74 15.70 3.92
C PRO A 40 8.57 16.67 3.73
N ALA A 41 7.58 16.59 4.61
CA ALA A 41 6.45 17.50 4.61
C ALA A 41 5.89 17.75 6.01
N LYS A 42 5.20 18.88 6.16
CA LYS A 42 4.27 19.16 7.25
C LYS A 42 2.86 18.86 6.76
N LEU A 43 2.08 18.20 7.59
CA LEU A 43 0.72 17.80 7.28
C LEU A 43 -0.25 18.41 8.27
N THR A 44 -1.31 19.02 7.76
CA THR A 44 -2.42 19.58 8.56
C THR A 44 -3.70 18.84 8.23
N LEU A 45 -4.14 18.00 9.16
CA LEU A 45 -5.40 17.26 9.06
C LEU A 45 -6.54 18.12 9.60
N GLN A 46 -7.63 18.22 8.83
CA GLN A 46 -8.86 18.88 9.21
C GLN A 46 -10.05 17.93 9.00
N GLY A 47 -10.82 17.68 10.05
CA GLY A 47 -12.04 16.87 9.97
C GLY A 47 -13.29 17.73 10.14
N PHE A 48 -14.30 17.45 9.33
CA PHE A 48 -15.53 18.21 9.21
C PHE A 48 -16.73 17.32 9.53
N ALA A 49 -17.62 17.81 10.38
CA ALA A 49 -18.97 17.24 10.48
C ALA A 49 -19.69 17.46 9.15
N THR A 50 -20.62 16.59 8.81
CA THR A 50 -21.57 16.85 7.71
C THR A 50 -22.91 17.33 8.26
N LEU A 51 -23.61 18.19 7.52
CA LEU A 51 -24.75 18.95 8.06
C LEU A 51 -25.90 18.07 8.58
N ASP A 52 -26.13 16.93 7.93
CA ASP A 52 -27.17 15.95 8.26
C ASP A 52 -26.59 14.60 8.74
N GLY A 53 -25.25 14.49 8.84
CA GLY A 53 -24.57 13.25 9.14
C GLY A 53 -24.54 12.24 7.98
N LEU A 54 -24.98 12.62 6.78
CA LEU A 54 -25.13 11.75 5.62
C LEU A 54 -24.04 11.97 4.55
N GLY A 55 -23.05 12.82 4.82
CA GLY A 55 -21.89 13.01 3.94
C GLY A 55 -22.08 14.08 2.85
N GLY A 56 -23.31 14.34 2.40
CA GLY A 56 -23.56 15.15 1.20
C GLY A 56 -23.15 16.63 1.28
N SER A 57 -23.01 17.21 2.47
CA SER A 57 -22.63 18.62 2.64
C SER A 57 -21.77 18.84 3.87
N LEU A 58 -20.68 19.58 3.67
CA LEU A 58 -19.75 19.93 4.75
C LEU A 58 -20.38 20.91 5.74
N GLY A 59 -20.15 20.65 7.02
CA GLY A 59 -20.52 21.49 8.14
C GLY A 59 -19.29 22.09 8.83
N SER A 60 -19.35 22.25 10.15
CA SER A 60 -18.26 22.81 10.95
C SER A 60 -17.05 21.88 11.01
N ARG A 61 -15.85 22.48 11.08
CA ARG A 61 -14.63 21.76 11.47
C ARG A 61 -14.75 21.29 12.92
N VAL A 62 -14.51 20.00 13.16
CA VAL A 62 -14.63 19.33 14.46
C VAL A 62 -13.34 18.68 14.92
N LEU A 63 -12.36 18.53 14.01
CA LEU A 63 -11.07 17.94 14.26
C LEU A 63 -9.98 18.76 13.57
N GLU A 64 -8.83 18.88 14.22
CA GLU A 64 -7.64 19.52 13.65
C GLU A 64 -6.38 18.96 14.30
N ALA A 65 -5.36 18.66 13.50
CA ALA A 65 -4.03 18.31 13.99
C ALA A 65 -2.96 18.61 12.96
N ASN A 66 -1.73 18.76 13.46
CA ASN A 66 -0.54 18.91 12.64
C ASN A 66 0.44 17.78 12.94
N ALA A 67 1.14 17.31 11.92
CA ALA A 67 2.26 16.38 12.08
C ALA A 67 3.36 16.69 11.07
N GLU A 68 4.56 16.20 11.35
CA GLU A 68 5.66 16.20 10.38
C GLU A 68 5.99 14.76 10.00
N THR A 69 6.49 14.58 8.79
CA THR A 69 6.96 13.27 8.36
C THR A 69 8.20 12.82 9.13
N VAL A 70 8.30 11.52 9.38
CA VAL A 70 9.53 10.84 9.83
C VAL A 70 10.27 10.31 8.60
N GLN A 71 11.55 10.67 8.46
CA GLN A 71 12.40 10.15 7.40
C GLN A 71 12.75 8.69 7.67
N ILE A 72 12.43 7.82 6.71
CA ILE A 72 12.78 6.39 6.73
C ILE A 72 13.90 6.10 5.72
N GLY A 73 13.88 6.79 4.58
CA GLY A 73 14.87 6.69 3.52
C GLY A 73 15.16 8.05 2.90
N ASP A 74 16.10 8.10 1.95
CA ASP A 74 16.39 9.32 1.17
C ASP A 74 15.14 9.83 0.43
N PHE A 75 14.26 8.92 0.01
CA PHE A 75 13.04 9.23 -0.75
C PHE A 75 11.79 8.57 -0.17
N LEU A 76 11.80 8.29 1.14
CA LEU A 76 10.64 7.73 1.85
C LEU A 76 10.47 8.40 3.21
N HIS A 77 9.32 9.04 3.34
CA HIS A 77 8.91 9.80 4.51
C HIS A 77 7.53 9.31 4.94
N LEU A 78 7.38 8.88 6.19
CA LEU A 78 6.09 8.38 6.70
C LEU A 78 5.46 9.39 7.65
N ALA A 79 4.14 9.52 7.61
CA ALA A 79 3.40 10.32 8.57
C ALA A 79 2.17 9.57 9.07
N LEU A 80 1.86 9.77 10.35
CA LEU A 80 0.57 9.43 10.95
C LEU A 80 0.11 10.69 11.68
N ILE A 81 -1.01 11.28 11.23
CA ILE A 81 -1.58 12.46 11.87
C ILE A 81 -2.81 12.00 12.64
N THR A 82 -2.85 12.28 13.95
CA THR A 82 -4.01 11.99 14.80
C THR A 82 -4.64 13.28 15.28
N ALA A 83 -5.89 13.51 14.89
CA ALA A 83 -6.69 14.62 15.37
C ALA A 83 -7.66 14.15 16.45
N TYR A 84 -7.83 14.97 17.48
CA TYR A 84 -8.71 14.69 18.62
C TYR A 84 -9.91 15.64 18.63
N GLY A 85 -11.07 15.11 18.99
CA GLY A 85 -12.32 15.85 19.08
C GLY A 85 -13.50 14.90 19.25
N ASN A 86 -14.70 15.44 19.44
CA ASN A 86 -15.87 14.63 19.74
C ASN A 86 -16.59 14.21 18.45
N LEU A 87 -16.61 12.91 18.20
CA LEU A 87 -17.30 12.30 17.08
C LEU A 87 -18.54 11.56 17.57
N SER A 88 -19.70 11.94 17.03
CA SER A 88 -20.98 11.30 17.34
C SER A 88 -21.09 9.97 16.59
N PRO A 89 -21.68 8.92 17.20
CA PRO A 89 -21.87 7.63 16.53
C PRO A 89 -22.86 7.73 15.38
N SER A 90 -22.75 6.81 14.40
CA SER A 90 -23.66 6.74 13.25
C SER A 90 -23.75 8.05 12.47
N GLN A 91 -22.61 8.68 12.21
CA GLN A 91 -22.49 9.89 11.40
C GLN A 91 -21.37 9.74 10.39
N ILE A 92 -21.54 10.36 9.23
CA ILE A 92 -20.47 10.52 8.23
C ILE A 92 -19.76 11.84 8.46
N TYR A 93 -18.43 11.76 8.50
CA TYR A 93 -17.52 12.89 8.58
C TYR A 93 -16.66 12.94 7.31
N ALA A 94 -16.25 14.13 6.90
CA ALA A 94 -15.30 14.33 5.82
C ALA A 94 -13.97 14.82 6.38
N TYR A 95 -12.88 14.65 5.65
CA TYR A 95 -11.60 15.21 6.05
C TYR A 95 -10.78 15.72 4.86
N ASP A 96 -9.95 16.71 5.11
CA ASP A 96 -8.90 17.17 4.19
C ASP A 96 -7.54 17.10 4.90
N VAL A 97 -6.49 16.92 4.12
CA VAL A 97 -5.12 16.98 4.59
C VAL A 97 -4.34 17.92 3.70
N GLU A 98 -3.91 19.05 4.27
CA GLU A 98 -2.95 19.94 3.62
C GLU A 98 -1.54 19.38 3.82
N ILE A 99 -0.73 19.41 2.77
CA ILE A 99 0.64 18.92 2.71
C ILE A 99 1.51 20.08 2.24
N GLU A 100 2.34 20.58 3.15
CA GLU A 100 3.35 21.61 2.88
C GLU A 100 4.73 20.96 2.78
N THR A 101 5.35 21.04 1.61
CA THR A 101 6.70 20.51 1.36
C THR A 101 7.78 21.55 1.65
N THR A 102 9.04 21.12 1.73
CA THR A 102 10.18 21.99 2.12
C THR A 102 10.44 23.16 1.17
N ASP A 103 10.03 23.04 -0.10
CA ASP A 103 10.03 24.09 -1.11
C ASP A 103 8.84 25.06 -1.00
N ARG A 104 8.00 24.90 0.04
CA ARG A 104 6.75 25.63 0.30
C ARG A 104 5.66 25.41 -0.73
N SER A 105 5.74 24.33 -1.51
CA SER A 105 4.59 23.87 -2.28
C SER A 105 3.53 23.33 -1.32
N ILE A 106 2.29 23.79 -1.49
CA ILE A 106 1.14 23.39 -0.67
C ILE A 106 0.13 22.70 -1.58
N ALA A 107 -0.28 21.49 -1.20
CA ALA A 107 -1.37 20.76 -1.84
C ALA A 107 -2.32 20.21 -0.77
N SER A 108 -3.60 20.12 -1.08
CA SER A 108 -4.58 19.45 -0.22
C SER A 108 -5.25 18.30 -0.96
N LEU A 109 -5.86 17.34 -0.26
CA LEU A 109 -6.56 16.24 -0.90
C LEU A 109 -7.66 16.75 -1.85
N ALA A 110 -8.31 17.88 -1.49
CA ALA A 110 -9.30 18.54 -2.34
C ALA A 110 -8.75 19.08 -3.67
N SER A 111 -7.46 19.44 -3.72
CA SER A 111 -6.82 20.08 -4.88
C SER A 111 -5.95 19.13 -5.71
N LEU A 112 -5.66 17.94 -5.19
CA LEU A 112 -4.92 16.92 -5.93
C LEU A 112 -5.73 16.40 -7.12
N PRO A 113 -5.07 16.11 -8.26
CA PRO A 113 -5.77 15.61 -9.43
C PRO A 113 -6.40 14.24 -9.11
N PRO A 114 -7.67 13.99 -9.48
CA PRO A 114 -8.33 12.71 -9.23
C PRO A 114 -7.51 11.52 -9.73
N SER A 115 -6.84 11.67 -10.87
CA SER A 115 -5.97 10.65 -11.46
C SER A 115 -4.91 10.11 -10.52
N LEU A 116 -4.53 10.85 -9.47
CA LEU A 116 -3.65 10.35 -8.41
C LEU A 116 -4.24 9.12 -7.70
N TYR A 117 -5.57 9.05 -7.61
CA TYR A 117 -6.36 8.05 -6.91
C TYR A 117 -7.31 7.26 -7.82
N GLY A 118 -7.21 7.43 -9.14
CA GLY A 118 -8.11 6.83 -10.13
C GLY A 118 -9.06 7.85 -10.78
N ASN A 119 -9.89 7.42 -11.73
CA ASN A 119 -10.73 8.36 -12.49
C ASN A 119 -11.85 9.02 -11.66
N GLU A 120 -12.24 8.40 -10.55
CA GLU A 120 -13.38 8.81 -9.70
C GLU A 120 -12.95 9.64 -8.46
N GLY A 121 -11.64 9.82 -8.23
CA GLY A 121 -11.11 10.56 -7.08
C GLY A 121 -11.26 9.83 -5.73
N LEU A 122 -11.20 10.58 -4.63
CA LEU A 122 -11.21 10.06 -3.25
C LEU A 122 -12.60 10.05 -2.58
N SER A 123 -13.64 10.59 -3.22
CA SER A 123 -14.92 10.86 -2.57
C SER A 123 -16.08 10.21 -3.32
N TYR A 124 -17.10 9.80 -2.57
CA TYR A 124 -18.41 9.44 -3.10
C TYR A 124 -19.37 10.64 -3.20
N PHE A 125 -18.93 11.83 -2.77
CA PHE A 125 -19.76 13.03 -2.67
C PHE A 125 -19.19 14.17 -3.52
N SER A 126 -20.06 15.12 -3.88
CA SER A 126 -19.71 16.23 -4.79
C SER A 126 -18.68 17.20 -4.23
N HIS A 127 -18.44 17.21 -2.91
CA HIS A 127 -17.42 18.05 -2.29
C HIS A 127 -15.98 17.51 -2.49
N GLY A 128 -15.82 16.28 -2.99
CA GLY A 128 -14.52 15.74 -3.42
C GLY A 128 -13.56 15.35 -2.29
N LEU A 129 -14.00 15.37 -1.02
CA LEU A 129 -13.17 14.96 0.12
C LEU A 129 -13.45 13.51 0.52
N PRO A 130 -12.44 12.74 0.96
CA PRO A 130 -12.68 11.42 1.56
C PRO A 130 -13.57 11.53 2.79
N THR A 131 -14.29 10.46 3.09
CA THR A 131 -15.27 10.45 4.19
C THR A 131 -15.20 9.16 4.98
N PHE A 132 -15.62 9.18 6.23
CA PHE A 132 -15.71 7.97 7.06
C PHE A 132 -16.98 7.98 7.89
N ALA A 133 -17.48 6.80 8.22
CA ALA A 133 -18.60 6.61 9.14
C ALA A 133 -18.09 6.22 10.52
N THR A 134 -18.61 6.84 11.58
CA THR A 134 -18.33 6.43 12.95
C THR A 134 -19.13 5.18 13.32
N ALA A 135 -18.54 4.34 14.17
CA ALA A 135 -19.20 3.14 14.66
C ALA A 135 -20.56 3.46 15.30
N SER A 136 -21.54 2.60 15.04
CA SER A 136 -22.85 2.73 15.66
C SER A 136 -22.78 2.47 17.16
N SER A 137 -23.61 3.19 17.93
CA SER A 137 -23.83 2.90 19.36
C SER A 137 -24.71 1.67 19.60
N ARG A 138 -25.38 1.18 18.54
CA ARG A 138 -26.22 -0.01 18.55
C ARG A 138 -25.55 -1.14 17.77
N LEU A 139 -25.45 -2.31 18.39
CA LEU A 139 -24.76 -3.46 17.83
C LEU A 139 -25.42 -3.97 16.53
N GLU A 140 -26.74 -3.90 16.45
CA GLU A 140 -27.54 -4.28 15.27
C GLU A 140 -27.31 -3.38 14.05
N ASP A 141 -26.81 -2.16 14.26
CA ASP A 141 -26.51 -1.16 13.24
C ASP A 141 -24.98 -1.09 12.96
N LEU A 142 -24.18 -2.00 13.55
CA LEU A 142 -22.72 -2.06 13.37
C LEU A 142 -22.37 -2.84 12.10
N LYS A 143 -21.66 -2.20 11.17
CA LYS A 143 -21.21 -2.82 9.90
C LYS A 143 -19.70 -2.90 9.87
N LEU A 144 -19.18 -4.12 9.91
CA LEU A 144 -17.75 -4.40 9.89
C LEU A 144 -17.42 -5.23 8.65
N MET A 145 -16.29 -4.91 8.01
CA MET A 145 -15.67 -5.81 7.06
C MET A 145 -14.37 -6.36 7.64
N HIS A 146 -14.07 -7.60 7.30
CA HIS A 146 -12.89 -8.31 7.76
C HIS A 146 -12.16 -8.91 6.57
N GLY A 147 -10.84 -8.79 6.58
CA GLY A 147 -9.96 -9.41 5.60
C GLY A 147 -8.68 -9.91 6.26
N SER A 148 -8.11 -10.97 5.69
CA SER A 148 -6.80 -11.48 6.05
C SER A 148 -6.19 -12.20 4.84
N CYS A 149 -4.90 -12.51 4.93
CA CYS A 149 -4.24 -13.40 3.97
C CYS A 149 -4.29 -12.90 2.52
N ARG A 150 -4.06 -11.60 2.31
CA ARG A 150 -4.04 -10.97 0.99
C ARG A 150 -2.71 -11.30 0.29
N LYS A 151 -2.61 -12.51 -0.26
CA LYS A 151 -1.42 -13.00 -0.95
C LYS A 151 -1.45 -12.62 -2.44
N PRO A 152 -0.54 -11.77 -2.96
CA PRO A 152 -0.60 -11.29 -4.35
C PRO A 152 -0.52 -12.37 -5.43
N HIS A 153 0.03 -13.54 -5.10
CA HIS A 153 0.12 -14.69 -6.00
C HIS A 153 -0.69 -15.89 -5.48
N GLY A 154 -1.65 -15.63 -4.58
CA GLY A 154 -2.64 -16.60 -4.16
C GLY A 154 -3.62 -16.94 -5.28
N LYS A 155 -4.48 -17.93 -5.03
CA LYS A 155 -5.58 -18.28 -5.93
C LYS A 155 -6.72 -17.27 -5.77
N GLY A 156 -7.39 -16.94 -6.87
CA GLY A 156 -8.55 -16.03 -6.88
C GLY A 156 -8.19 -14.59 -7.24
N ALA A 157 -9.22 -13.74 -7.23
CA ALA A 157 -9.10 -12.30 -7.44
C ALA A 157 -8.98 -11.57 -6.09
N ASP A 158 -8.47 -10.34 -6.12
CA ASP A 158 -8.47 -9.48 -4.95
C ASP A 158 -9.90 -9.06 -4.58
N MET A 159 -10.32 -9.43 -3.37
CA MET A 159 -11.67 -9.17 -2.88
C MET A 159 -11.84 -7.77 -2.30
N LEU A 160 -10.75 -7.05 -2.02
CA LEU A 160 -10.84 -5.66 -1.55
C LEU A 160 -11.46 -4.73 -2.59
N VAL A 161 -11.42 -5.10 -3.88
CA VAL A 161 -12.07 -4.33 -4.95
C VAL A 161 -13.59 -4.26 -4.75
N ILE A 162 -14.21 -5.26 -4.12
CA ILE A 162 -15.66 -5.25 -3.86
C ILE A 162 -16.03 -4.29 -2.72
N LEU A 163 -15.08 -3.94 -1.85
CA LEU A 163 -15.34 -3.02 -0.75
C LEU A 163 -15.76 -1.64 -1.26
N ASP A 164 -15.19 -1.20 -2.38
CA ASP A 164 -15.59 0.05 -3.02
C ASP A 164 -17.04 0.03 -3.50
N ASP A 165 -17.46 -1.02 -4.21
CA ASP A 165 -18.85 -1.17 -4.68
C ASP A 165 -19.83 -1.15 -3.49
N LEU A 166 -19.46 -1.78 -2.35
CA LEU A 166 -20.26 -1.79 -1.14
C LEU A 166 -20.33 -0.41 -0.46
N LEU A 167 -19.19 0.27 -0.35
CA LEU A 167 -19.10 1.62 0.19
C LEU A 167 -19.90 2.62 -0.64
N GLN A 168 -19.80 2.55 -1.97
CA GLN A 168 -20.52 3.43 -2.89
C GLN A 168 -22.04 3.23 -2.74
N ALA A 169 -22.50 1.98 -2.65
CA ALA A 169 -23.92 1.66 -2.55
C ALA A 169 -24.59 2.21 -1.28
N SER A 170 -23.83 2.37 -0.19
CA SER A 170 -24.33 2.90 1.09
C SER A 170 -23.62 4.18 1.53
N ALA A 171 -22.98 4.91 0.61
CA ALA A 171 -22.12 6.04 0.93
C ALA A 171 -22.80 7.08 1.82
N GLY A 172 -24.08 7.38 1.56
CA GLY A 172 -24.90 8.35 2.29
C GLY A 172 -25.74 7.81 3.45
N ASP A 173 -25.56 6.55 3.85
CA ASP A 173 -26.25 5.97 5.01
C ASP A 173 -25.22 5.50 6.05
N PRO A 174 -24.98 6.25 7.14
CA PRO A 174 -23.97 5.88 8.14
C PRO A 174 -24.23 4.54 8.84
N LYS A 175 -25.46 4.01 8.79
CA LYS A 175 -25.83 2.74 9.43
C LYS A 175 -25.63 1.55 8.51
N GLU A 176 -25.78 1.73 7.20
CA GLU A 176 -25.56 0.68 6.21
C GLU A 176 -24.17 0.74 5.56
N ARG A 177 -23.46 1.88 5.70
CA ARG A 177 -22.07 2.03 5.33
C ARG A 177 -21.18 1.18 6.24
N ILE A 178 -20.17 0.54 5.65
CA ILE A 178 -19.14 -0.15 6.42
C ILE A 178 -18.41 0.88 7.28
N GLN A 179 -18.42 0.66 8.60
CA GLN A 179 -17.90 1.59 9.60
C GLN A 179 -16.45 1.28 9.97
N GLN A 180 -16.03 0.01 9.86
CA GLN A 180 -14.66 -0.40 10.16
C GLN A 180 -14.22 -1.57 9.26
N LEU A 181 -12.95 -1.54 8.86
CA LEU A 181 -12.26 -2.62 8.15
C LEU A 181 -11.16 -3.21 9.04
N PHE A 182 -11.25 -4.50 9.32
CA PHE A 182 -10.27 -5.21 10.15
C PHE A 182 -9.37 -6.10 9.30
N PHE A 183 -8.07 -5.84 9.37
CA PHE A 183 -7.03 -6.71 8.82
C PHE A 183 -6.36 -7.54 9.92
N THR A 184 -6.82 -8.77 10.16
CA THR A 184 -6.39 -9.57 11.34
C THR A 184 -5.31 -10.60 11.05
N GLY A 185 -4.67 -10.56 9.89
CA GLY A 185 -3.60 -11.50 9.54
C GLY A 185 -2.95 -11.16 8.21
N ASP A 186 -1.71 -11.59 8.03
CA ASP A 186 -0.94 -11.66 6.79
C ASP A 186 -1.28 -10.56 5.76
N GLN A 187 -1.13 -9.30 6.16
CA GLN A 187 -1.27 -8.15 5.26
C GLN A 187 -0.19 -8.15 4.17
N ILE A 188 0.96 -8.75 4.49
CA ILE A 188 2.02 -9.10 3.54
C ILE A 188 2.51 -10.53 3.82
N TYR A 189 3.10 -11.15 2.80
CA TYR A 189 3.82 -12.42 2.92
C TYR A 189 5.31 -12.14 2.79
N GLY A 190 6.07 -12.44 3.86
CA GLY A 190 7.53 -12.24 3.88
C GLY A 190 8.32 -13.49 3.56
N ASP A 191 7.69 -14.65 3.65
CA ASP A 191 8.33 -15.95 3.70
C ASP A 191 7.92 -16.90 2.57
N ASP A 192 6.92 -16.54 1.77
CA ASP A 192 6.61 -17.14 0.48
C ASP A 192 6.23 -16.03 -0.49
N VAL A 193 7.23 -15.50 -1.18
CA VAL A 193 7.13 -14.33 -2.07
C VAL A 193 7.26 -14.81 -3.51
N ALA A 194 6.38 -14.35 -4.39
CA ALA A 194 6.54 -14.63 -5.82
C ALA A 194 7.77 -13.91 -6.38
N ASP A 195 8.49 -14.60 -7.27
CA ASP A 195 9.74 -14.11 -7.85
C ASP A 195 9.60 -12.71 -8.49
N PRO A 196 8.51 -12.37 -9.25
CA PRO A 196 8.33 -11.03 -9.78
C PRO A 196 8.06 -9.97 -8.71
N LEU A 197 7.31 -10.31 -7.64
CA LEU A 197 7.06 -9.39 -6.53
C LEU A 197 8.35 -9.07 -5.79
N LEU A 198 9.16 -10.09 -5.51
CA LEU A 198 10.45 -9.89 -4.86
C LEU A 198 11.34 -8.98 -5.70
N TRP A 199 11.43 -9.23 -7.01
CA TRP A 199 12.23 -8.41 -7.91
C TRP A 199 11.83 -6.92 -7.87
N VAL A 200 10.53 -6.62 -7.85
CA VAL A 200 10.05 -5.24 -7.70
C VAL A 200 10.34 -4.70 -6.30
N ALA A 201 10.04 -5.46 -5.24
CA ALA A 201 10.20 -5.04 -3.86
C ALA A 201 11.65 -4.69 -3.52
N THR A 202 12.62 -5.48 -3.98
CA THR A 202 14.05 -5.18 -3.78
C THR A 202 14.47 -3.90 -4.49
N ASP A 203 13.98 -3.65 -5.71
CA ASP A 203 14.38 -2.46 -6.45
C ASP A 203 13.70 -1.18 -5.96
N VAL A 204 12.40 -1.25 -5.67
CA VAL A 204 11.64 -0.15 -5.06
C VAL A 204 12.18 0.16 -3.67
N GLY A 205 12.44 -0.85 -2.84
CA GLY A 205 12.96 -0.69 -1.48
C GLY A 205 14.26 0.09 -1.47
N ASP A 206 15.27 -0.37 -2.21
CA ASP A 206 16.57 0.30 -2.25
C ASP A 206 16.51 1.67 -2.95
N MET A 207 15.59 1.88 -3.91
CA MET A 207 15.38 3.19 -4.51
C MET A 207 14.83 4.18 -3.48
N LEU A 208 13.80 3.79 -2.73
CA LEU A 208 13.15 4.63 -1.74
C LEU A 208 14.03 4.89 -0.51
N LEU A 209 14.81 3.89 -0.10
CA LEU A 209 15.79 4.05 0.96
C LEU A 209 16.98 4.90 0.50
N GLY A 210 17.43 4.74 -0.74
CA GLY A 210 18.62 5.41 -1.27
C GLY A 210 19.92 4.61 -1.07
N TRP A 211 19.88 3.55 -0.27
CA TRP A 211 20.99 2.60 -0.10
C TRP A 211 20.56 1.16 -0.37
N THR A 212 21.56 0.28 -0.43
CA THR A 212 21.36 -1.17 -0.51
C THR A 212 21.82 -1.80 0.80
N GLU A 213 20.99 -2.66 1.38
CA GLU A 213 21.32 -3.40 2.59
C GLU A 213 22.30 -4.55 2.32
N ILE A 214 23.22 -4.75 3.25
CA ILE A 214 24.11 -5.91 3.29
C ILE A 214 23.49 -6.94 4.22
N LEU A 215 23.23 -8.13 3.70
CA LEU A 215 22.61 -9.20 4.45
C LEU A 215 23.60 -9.79 5.47
N PRO A 216 23.14 -10.22 6.65
CA PRO A 216 23.98 -10.82 7.70
C PRO A 216 24.36 -12.27 7.38
N VAL A 217 24.61 -12.59 6.11
CA VAL A 217 25.02 -13.90 5.61
C VAL A 217 26.27 -13.74 4.75
N LYS A 218 27.14 -14.75 4.79
CA LYS A 218 28.36 -14.80 3.96
C LYS A 218 28.11 -15.63 2.73
N SER A 219 28.72 -15.22 1.62
CA SER A 219 28.73 -16.03 0.39
C SER A 219 29.45 -17.36 0.63
N ASP A 220 29.06 -18.41 -0.07
CA ASP A 220 29.77 -19.70 -0.05
C ASP A 220 31.14 -19.68 -0.76
N ALA A 221 31.55 -18.54 -1.33
CA ALA A 221 32.89 -18.36 -1.85
C ALA A 221 33.95 -18.51 -0.73
N ALA A 222 35.14 -19.01 -1.10
CA ALA A 222 36.22 -19.38 -0.17
C ALA A 222 36.62 -18.29 0.85
N ASN A 223 36.34 -17.02 0.57
CA ASN A 223 36.67 -15.88 1.43
C ASN A 223 35.46 -15.26 2.15
N GLY A 224 34.25 -15.82 1.99
CA GLY A 224 33.05 -15.43 2.74
C GLY A 224 32.71 -13.94 2.65
N ARG A 225 32.52 -13.40 1.45
CA ARG A 225 32.21 -11.96 1.29
C ARG A 225 30.80 -11.62 1.77
N ALA A 226 30.64 -10.34 2.13
CA ALA A 226 29.34 -9.71 2.32
C ALA A 226 28.48 -9.80 1.04
N ILE A 227 27.18 -10.07 1.22
CA ILE A 227 26.21 -10.17 0.14
C ILE A 227 25.21 -9.02 0.27
N ALA A 228 25.01 -8.25 -0.80
CA ALA A 228 23.96 -7.26 -0.87
C ALA A 228 22.59 -7.91 -1.15
N SER A 229 21.50 -7.30 -0.66
CA SER A 229 20.12 -7.82 -0.80
C SER A 229 19.77 -8.25 -2.24
N PHE A 230 20.07 -7.40 -3.22
CA PHE A 230 19.79 -7.65 -4.64
C PHE A 230 20.59 -8.79 -5.28
N GLU A 231 21.68 -9.24 -4.64
CA GLU A 231 22.53 -10.31 -5.20
C GLU A 231 21.94 -11.69 -4.98
N LEU A 232 21.13 -11.86 -3.93
CA LEU A 232 20.31 -13.05 -3.77
C LEU A 232 19.05 -12.83 -4.61
N VAL A 233 19.09 -13.24 -5.87
CA VAL A 233 17.94 -13.18 -6.78
C VAL A 233 16.92 -14.28 -6.45
N PRO A 234 15.67 -14.19 -6.95
CA PRO A 234 14.71 -15.28 -6.82
C PRO A 234 15.29 -16.63 -7.27
N GLY A 235 14.91 -17.72 -6.59
CA GLY A 235 15.43 -19.08 -6.83
C GLY A 235 16.74 -19.40 -6.08
N VAL A 236 17.63 -18.42 -5.84
CA VAL A 236 18.85 -18.61 -5.02
C VAL A 236 18.56 -18.37 -3.54
N ARG A 237 17.57 -17.53 -3.23
CA ARG A 237 17.21 -17.17 -1.85
C ARG A 237 16.76 -18.35 -0.99
N THR A 238 16.07 -19.33 -1.57
CA THR A 238 15.53 -20.47 -0.80
C THR A 238 16.65 -21.27 -0.12
N GLU A 239 17.79 -21.46 -0.78
CA GLU A 239 18.94 -22.14 -0.18
C GLU A 239 19.51 -21.35 1.00
N TYR A 240 19.66 -20.02 0.86
CA TYR A 240 20.10 -19.16 1.96
C TYR A 240 19.10 -19.12 3.11
N ALA A 241 17.80 -19.02 2.82
CA ALA A 241 16.72 -19.05 3.80
C ALA A 241 16.75 -20.35 4.61
N LYS A 242 16.92 -21.49 3.93
CA LYS A 242 16.93 -22.82 4.53
C LYS A 242 18.21 -23.10 5.31
N GLU A 243 19.36 -22.99 4.63
CA GLU A 243 20.64 -23.52 5.13
C GLU A 243 21.41 -22.54 6.00
N LYS A 244 21.25 -21.22 5.76
CA LYS A 244 21.98 -20.19 6.52
C LYS A 244 21.11 -19.50 7.56
N ALA A 245 19.84 -19.25 7.25
CA ALA A 245 18.92 -18.56 8.15
C ALA A 245 18.01 -19.51 8.96
N GLY A 246 17.89 -20.78 8.56
CA GLY A 246 17.11 -21.78 9.30
C GLY A 246 15.58 -21.58 9.23
N LEU A 247 15.08 -20.94 8.17
CA LEU A 247 13.65 -20.62 8.01
C LEU A 247 12.85 -21.85 7.60
N THR A 248 11.74 -22.11 8.30
CA THR A 248 10.96 -23.35 8.20
C THR A 248 9.99 -23.40 7.04
N SER A 249 9.61 -22.26 6.44
CA SER A 249 8.74 -22.20 5.25
C SER A 249 9.38 -22.80 3.98
N THR A 250 10.64 -23.24 4.08
CA THR A 250 11.38 -23.96 3.04
C THR A 250 11.50 -25.47 3.28
N ILE A 251 10.85 -26.00 4.34
CA ILE A 251 10.95 -27.39 4.78
C ILE A 251 9.63 -28.11 4.46
N GLY A 252 9.65 -29.08 3.52
CA GLY A 252 8.48 -29.88 3.15
C GLY A 252 8.65 -30.62 1.81
N ASN A 253 7.63 -31.39 1.41
CA ASN A 253 7.53 -32.09 0.13
C ASN A 253 6.24 -31.66 -0.61
N SER A 254 6.26 -30.60 -1.44
CA SER A 254 5.13 -30.20 -2.31
C SER A 254 5.42 -28.89 -3.07
N ASP A 255 4.47 -28.49 -3.92
CA ASP A 255 4.31 -27.15 -4.55
C ASP A 255 4.17 -25.98 -3.54
N GLU A 256 4.18 -26.25 -2.23
CA GLU A 256 4.04 -25.26 -1.15
C GLU A 256 5.39 -24.74 -0.62
N ILE A 257 6.53 -25.26 -1.11
CA ILE A 257 7.84 -24.74 -0.72
C ILE A 257 7.95 -23.28 -1.15
N ALA A 258 8.34 -22.41 -0.21
CA ALA A 258 8.60 -21.02 -0.50
C ALA A 258 9.74 -20.84 -1.52
N SER A 259 9.46 -20.18 -2.64
CA SER A 259 10.46 -19.95 -3.70
C SER A 259 11.36 -18.75 -3.41
N SER A 260 10.92 -17.83 -2.55
CA SER A 260 11.66 -16.63 -2.18
C SER A 260 11.14 -16.04 -0.86
N HIS A 261 12.03 -15.32 -0.19
CA HIS A 261 11.80 -14.61 1.07
C HIS A 261 12.21 -13.14 0.93
N LEU A 262 11.55 -12.26 1.67
CA LEU A 262 12.06 -10.91 1.95
C LEU A 262 13.16 -11.04 3.01
N PHE A 263 14.28 -10.36 2.80
CA PHE A 263 15.45 -10.40 3.69
C PHE A 263 15.88 -9.03 4.20
N SER A 264 15.55 -7.95 3.48
CA SER A 264 15.97 -6.58 3.82
C SER A 264 14.80 -5.74 4.33
N PHE A 265 15.09 -4.75 5.16
CA PHE A 265 14.07 -3.80 5.62
C PHE A 265 13.40 -3.06 4.47
N GLY A 266 14.16 -2.68 3.43
CA GLY A 266 13.65 -2.08 2.21
C GLY A 266 12.64 -2.95 1.48
N GLU A 267 12.86 -4.26 1.43
CA GLU A 267 11.91 -5.21 0.83
C GLU A 267 10.59 -5.30 1.60
N TYR A 268 10.65 -5.31 2.94
CA TYR A 268 9.44 -5.29 3.77
C TYR A 268 8.65 -4.00 3.56
N LEU A 269 9.32 -2.83 3.62
CA LEU A 269 8.69 -1.54 3.35
C LEU A 269 8.05 -1.48 1.96
N ALA A 270 8.82 -1.85 0.94
CA ALA A 270 8.35 -1.85 -0.44
C ALA A 270 7.14 -2.77 -0.62
N THR A 271 7.13 -3.94 0.00
CA THR A 271 5.98 -4.87 -0.10
C THR A 271 4.71 -4.30 0.52
N TYR A 272 4.82 -3.61 1.67
CA TYR A 272 3.68 -2.86 2.22
C TYR A 272 3.19 -1.77 1.27
N LEU A 273 4.10 -0.96 0.72
CA LEU A 273 3.74 0.16 -0.16
C LEU A 273 3.17 -0.31 -1.51
N LEU A 274 3.74 -1.36 -2.10
CA LEU A 274 3.23 -2.02 -3.29
C LEU A 274 1.83 -2.59 -3.05
N GLY A 275 1.46 -2.84 -1.78
CA GLY A 275 0.14 -3.19 -1.26
C GLY A 275 -0.94 -2.10 -1.41
N TRP A 276 -0.54 -0.85 -1.64
CA TRP A 276 -1.41 0.34 -1.57
C TRP A 276 -1.08 1.41 -2.62
N SER A 277 -0.13 1.14 -3.52
CA SER A 277 0.38 2.13 -4.46
C SER A 277 0.52 1.54 -5.87
N PRO A 278 -0.33 1.95 -6.83
CA PRO A 278 -0.16 1.56 -8.22
C PRO A 278 1.11 2.17 -8.85
N TYR A 279 1.57 3.35 -8.37
CA TYR A 279 2.71 4.06 -8.95
C TYR A 279 4.05 3.36 -8.78
N LEU A 280 4.19 2.58 -7.70
CA LEU A 280 5.41 1.85 -7.40
C LEU A 280 5.56 0.59 -8.26
N TRP A 281 4.50 0.12 -8.92
CA TRP A 281 4.58 -1.00 -9.83
C TRP A 281 5.22 -0.60 -11.18
N PRO A 282 5.93 -1.52 -11.85
CA PRO A 282 6.43 -1.30 -13.20
C PRO A 282 5.29 -1.32 -14.22
N ASN A 283 5.44 -0.59 -15.32
CA ASN A 283 4.49 -0.67 -16.43
C ASN A 283 4.55 -2.02 -17.16
N SER A 284 5.67 -2.73 -17.05
CA SER A 284 5.88 -4.05 -17.63
C SER A 284 6.99 -4.79 -16.90
N PHE A 285 6.84 -6.11 -16.75
CA PHE A 285 7.96 -6.96 -16.32
C PHE A 285 8.94 -7.18 -17.48
N PRO A 286 10.25 -7.33 -17.20
CA PRO A 286 11.23 -7.61 -18.24
C PRO A 286 10.87 -8.87 -19.04
N SER A 287 10.91 -8.77 -20.37
CA SER A 287 10.85 -9.94 -21.25
C SER A 287 12.07 -10.82 -20.93
N GLY A 288 11.87 -12.11 -20.67
CA GLY A 288 12.92 -13.02 -20.16
C GLY A 288 14.08 -13.33 -21.12
N SER A 289 14.58 -12.40 -21.93
CA SER A 289 15.67 -12.60 -22.89
C SER A 289 17.07 -12.45 -22.30
N GLY A 290 17.20 -12.44 -20.96
CA GLY A 290 18.48 -12.56 -20.23
C GLY A 290 18.66 -13.90 -19.51
N ARG A 291 17.81 -14.90 -19.80
CA ARG A 291 17.78 -16.19 -19.10
C ARG A 291 19.08 -16.97 -19.33
N LYS A 292 19.85 -17.24 -18.27
CA LYS A 292 20.80 -18.36 -18.29
C LYS A 292 20.00 -19.65 -18.13
N ALA A 293 20.43 -20.72 -18.80
CA ALA A 293 19.81 -22.03 -18.66
C ALA A 293 19.89 -22.46 -17.17
N GLY A 294 18.76 -22.45 -16.48
CA GLY A 294 18.63 -22.66 -15.02
C GLY A 294 17.55 -21.78 -14.36
N ASP A 295 17.25 -20.60 -14.93
CA ASP A 295 16.28 -19.64 -14.38
C ASP A 295 14.83 -19.94 -14.81
N SER A 296 14.25 -21.04 -14.31
CA SER A 296 12.78 -21.18 -14.34
C SER A 296 12.20 -20.39 -13.17
N LEU A 297 11.31 -19.41 -13.43
CA LEU A 297 10.49 -18.80 -12.36
C LEU A 297 9.81 -19.94 -11.60
N HIS A 298 10.08 -20.05 -10.31
CA HIS A 298 9.52 -21.09 -9.49
C HIS A 298 8.06 -20.77 -9.14
N LYS A 299 7.74 -19.47 -8.98
CA LYS A 299 6.37 -18.97 -8.80
C LYS A 299 6.11 -17.72 -9.64
N THR A 300 4.98 -17.70 -10.32
CA THR A 300 4.48 -16.55 -11.09
C THR A 300 3.39 -15.82 -10.30
N MET A 301 3.10 -14.57 -10.67
CA MET A 301 1.95 -13.86 -10.11
C MET A 301 0.65 -14.58 -10.50
N GLY A 302 -0.36 -14.54 -9.63
CA GLY A 302 -1.68 -15.10 -9.91
C GLY A 302 -2.32 -14.47 -11.16
N GLN A 303 -3.28 -15.14 -11.79
CA GLN A 303 -3.87 -14.69 -13.08
C GLN A 303 -4.43 -13.25 -13.03
N GLY A 304 -4.96 -12.80 -11.89
CA GLY A 304 -5.41 -11.42 -11.66
C GLY A 304 -4.29 -10.41 -11.37
N CYS A 305 -3.04 -10.85 -11.32
CA CYS A 305 -1.87 -10.08 -10.88
C CYS A 305 -0.72 -10.10 -11.89
N GLN A 306 -0.91 -10.73 -13.05
CA GLN A 306 0.05 -10.76 -14.16
C GLN A 306 0.16 -9.42 -14.88
N ASN A 307 -0.85 -8.55 -14.71
CA ASN A 307 -0.78 -7.15 -15.05
C ASN A 307 -0.64 -6.36 -13.73
N PRO A 308 0.44 -5.60 -13.49
CA PRO A 308 0.61 -4.83 -12.26
C PRO A 308 -0.57 -3.88 -11.98
N VAL A 309 -1.26 -3.48 -13.04
CA VAL A 309 -2.47 -2.68 -13.02
C VAL A 309 -3.69 -3.46 -12.51
N SER A 310 -3.80 -4.77 -12.74
CA SER A 310 -4.97 -5.57 -12.34
C SER A 310 -4.95 -6.05 -10.88
N ILE A 311 -3.80 -5.94 -10.19
CA ILE A 311 -3.68 -6.24 -8.74
C ILE A 311 -4.54 -5.28 -7.92
N TYR A 312 -4.72 -4.06 -8.42
CA TYR A 312 -5.37 -2.95 -7.72
C TYR A 312 -6.74 -2.61 -8.27
N CYS A 313 -7.15 -3.25 -9.36
CA CYS A 313 -8.13 -2.65 -10.22
C CYS A 313 -8.97 -3.63 -11.01
N ARG A 314 -10.24 -3.28 -11.19
CA ARG A 314 -11.11 -3.94 -12.18
C ARG A 314 -10.47 -3.79 -13.56
N ALA A 315 -10.26 -4.90 -14.26
CA ALA A 315 -10.04 -4.86 -15.69
C ALA A 315 -11.37 -4.42 -16.34
N SER A 316 -11.48 -3.16 -16.75
CA SER A 316 -12.54 -2.76 -17.68
C SER A 316 -12.16 -3.32 -19.06
N GLU A 317 -13.09 -4.03 -19.71
CA GLU A 317 -12.88 -4.50 -21.07
C GLU A 317 -12.66 -3.28 -21.99
N GLY A 318 -11.42 -3.10 -22.46
CA GLY A 318 -11.10 -2.17 -23.55
C GLY A 318 -10.23 -0.95 -23.23
N ALA A 319 -9.76 -0.73 -21.99
CA ALA A 319 -8.87 0.39 -21.68
C ALA A 319 -7.42 -0.05 -21.43
N ALA A 320 -6.48 0.52 -22.19
CA ALA A 320 -5.07 0.40 -21.92
C ALA A 320 -4.70 1.14 -20.62
N ILE A 321 -4.02 0.44 -19.71
CA ILE A 321 -3.03 0.97 -18.73
C ILE A 321 -3.56 1.61 -17.43
N ALA A 322 -4.84 1.92 -17.25
CA ALA A 322 -5.33 2.42 -15.95
C ALA A 322 -6.51 1.59 -15.46
N GLY A 323 -6.22 0.66 -14.56
CA GLY A 323 -7.26 0.02 -13.79
C GLY A 323 -7.75 0.98 -12.70
N GLU A 324 -9.01 0.83 -12.33
CA GLU A 324 -9.68 1.60 -11.29
C GLU A 324 -9.36 1.03 -9.90
N CYS A 325 -8.42 1.66 -9.19
CA CYS A 325 -8.30 1.51 -7.74
C CYS A 325 -9.31 2.48 -7.14
N ARG A 326 -10.35 1.99 -6.48
CA ARG A 326 -11.46 2.82 -6.02
C ARG A 326 -11.48 2.88 -4.47
N HIS A 327 -11.43 4.10 -3.94
CA HIS A 327 -11.72 4.61 -2.59
C HIS A 327 -11.39 3.79 -1.32
N LEU A 328 -10.41 2.88 -1.33
CA LEU A 328 -9.88 2.21 -0.12
C LEU A 328 -9.24 3.18 0.92
N HIS A 329 -9.22 4.47 0.62
CA HIS A 329 -8.70 5.57 1.42
C HIS A 329 -9.64 6.04 2.55
N ASP A 330 -10.87 5.53 2.55
CA ASP A 330 -11.89 5.78 3.58
C ASP A 330 -11.75 4.84 4.81
N PHE A 331 -10.72 3.98 4.84
CA PHE A 331 -10.40 3.03 5.91
C PHE A 331 -8.92 2.95 6.23
#